data_AF-A0A498PUZ9-F1
#
_entry.id   AF-A0A498PUZ9-F1
#
_cell.length_a   1.000
_cell.length_b   1.000
_cell.length_c   1.000
_cell.angle_alpha   90.00
_cell.angle_beta   90.00
_cell.angle_gamma   90.00
#
_symmetry.space_group_name_H-M   'P 1'
#
loop_
_entity.id
_entity.type
_entity.pdbx_description
1 polymer ?
#
loop_
_entity_poly.entity_id
_entity_poly.type
_entity_poly.pdbx_seq_one_letter_code
_entity_poly.pdbx_strand_id
1 'polypeptide(L)'
;MTFGKRTRKIDGGSTSAEPAAAVPKASELADEDGDELVGPFDIEDFDDPSVAELARLDLGSVLIPMPAAGQVQVELTENGVPSAVWMVTPNGRFTIAAYAAPKSAGLWREVAGELAESLRKDSAQVSIKDGPWGREVIGTAAGVVRFIGVDGYRWMIRCVVNGPHETIDALTEEAREALADTVVRRGDTPLPVRTPLPVQLPEPMVEQLREAAAVQQAQAQAEAQQQASPPTARRGAGGSAMQQLRSSTSG
;
A
#
# COMPACT_ATOMS: atom_id res chain seq x y z
N MET A 1 42.70 -0.84 -60.37
CA MET A 1 43.48 -2.07 -60.65
C MET A 1 44.83 -1.86 -59.98
N THR A 2 45.23 -2.59 -58.95
CA THR A 2 45.74 -3.97 -59.07
C THR A 2 45.83 -4.61 -57.67
N PHE A 3 45.18 -5.77 -57.51
CA PHE A 3 45.41 -6.71 -56.41
C PHE A 3 46.64 -7.57 -56.72
N GLY A 4 47.42 -7.94 -55.69
CA GLY A 4 48.55 -8.86 -55.83
C GLY A 4 48.76 -9.73 -54.59
N LYS A 5 48.01 -10.83 -54.49
CA LYS A 5 48.28 -11.94 -53.57
C LYS A 5 49.58 -12.67 -53.99
N ARG A 6 50.39 -13.13 -53.02
CA ARG A 6 50.87 -14.53 -52.91
C ARG A 6 51.78 -14.80 -51.70
N THR A 7 51.24 -15.65 -50.83
CA THR A 7 51.78 -16.72 -49.96
C THR A 7 53.28 -17.06 -50.03
N ARG A 8 53.88 -17.27 -48.84
CA ARG A 8 54.89 -18.31 -48.64
C ARG A 8 54.79 -18.95 -47.25
N LYS A 9 54.82 -20.28 -47.28
CA LYS A 9 54.72 -21.31 -46.24
C LYS A 9 56.04 -21.43 -45.48
N ILE A 10 56.01 -21.81 -44.19
CA ILE A 10 56.76 -22.94 -43.57
C ILE A 10 56.41 -23.02 -42.08
N ASP A 11 56.25 -24.28 -41.66
CA ASP A 11 55.76 -24.81 -40.40
C ASP A 11 56.95 -25.35 -39.57
N GLY A 12 56.77 -25.46 -38.25
CA GLY A 12 57.69 -26.09 -37.30
C GLY A 12 58.12 -25.13 -36.18
N GLY A 13 57.88 -25.39 -34.89
CA GLY A 13 57.32 -26.53 -34.19
C GLY A 13 57.79 -26.46 -32.73
N SER A 14 56.92 -26.84 -31.78
CA SER A 14 57.16 -26.99 -30.32
C SER A 14 57.45 -25.68 -29.55
N THR A 15 56.80 -25.35 -28.42
CA THR A 15 56.39 -26.22 -27.30
C THR A 15 55.25 -25.55 -26.52
N SER A 16 54.28 -26.34 -26.06
CA SER A 16 53.15 -25.94 -25.20
C SER A 16 53.52 -25.88 -23.71
N ALA A 17 52.67 -25.14 -22.97
CA ALA A 17 52.34 -25.19 -21.53
C ALA A 17 53.28 -24.44 -20.58
N GLU A 18 52.85 -23.55 -19.66
CA GLU A 18 51.54 -23.14 -19.16
C GLU A 18 51.71 -21.82 -18.33
N PRO A 19 50.72 -21.24 -17.61
CA PRO A 19 50.12 -19.96 -17.93
C PRO A 19 50.44 -18.82 -16.91
N ALA A 20 50.38 -17.57 -17.36
CA ALA A 20 50.24 -16.41 -16.50
C ALA A 20 48.81 -15.87 -16.66
N ALA A 21 48.07 -15.84 -15.55
CA ALA A 21 46.69 -15.40 -15.47
C ALA A 21 46.52 -13.98 -16.02
N ALA A 22 45.83 -13.86 -17.16
CA ALA A 22 45.23 -12.63 -17.62
C ALA A 22 43.72 -12.74 -17.41
N VAL A 23 43.20 -11.89 -16.53
CA VAL A 23 41.77 -11.66 -16.37
C VAL A 23 41.21 -11.07 -17.68
N PRO A 24 40.24 -11.70 -18.36
CA PRO A 24 39.47 -10.98 -19.35
C PRO A 24 38.38 -10.20 -18.62
N LYS A 25 38.40 -8.87 -18.77
CA LYS A 25 37.23 -8.02 -18.54
C LYS A 25 36.07 -8.60 -19.34
N ALA A 26 35.07 -9.14 -18.63
CA ALA A 26 33.80 -9.50 -19.22
C ALA A 26 33.04 -8.20 -19.52
N SER A 27 33.06 -7.86 -20.81
CA SER A 27 31.96 -7.31 -21.59
C SER A 27 31.11 -6.24 -20.91
N GLU A 28 31.47 -4.99 -21.20
CA GLU A 28 30.51 -3.92 -21.47
C GLU A 28 29.40 -4.46 -22.40
N LEU A 29 28.26 -4.82 -21.82
CA LEU A 29 26.96 -4.72 -22.49
C LEU A 29 26.26 -3.54 -21.83
N ALA A 30 26.66 -2.36 -22.30
CA ALA A 30 25.83 -1.16 -22.19
C ALA A 30 24.78 -1.28 -23.30
N ASP A 31 23.58 -1.70 -22.93
CA ASP A 31 22.38 -1.38 -23.69
C ASP A 31 21.90 -0.01 -23.18
N GLU A 32 22.34 1.06 -23.85
CA GLU A 32 21.77 2.40 -23.71
C GLU A 32 20.62 2.54 -24.72
N ASP A 33 19.38 2.25 -24.29
CA ASP A 33 18.14 2.79 -24.87
C ASP A 33 16.98 2.58 -23.87
N GLY A 34 16.66 3.65 -23.12
CA GLY A 34 15.30 4.09 -22.75
C GLY A 34 14.35 3.17 -21.99
N ASP A 35 13.95 3.61 -20.78
CA ASP A 35 12.93 3.04 -19.89
C ASP A 35 13.41 1.83 -19.07
N GLU A 36 14.15 2.12 -18.00
CA GLU A 36 14.15 1.27 -16.81
C GLU A 36 12.68 1.02 -16.48
N LEU A 37 12.18 -0.22 -16.65
CA LEU A 37 10.77 -0.55 -16.44
C LEU A 37 10.37 -0.14 -15.02
N VAL A 38 9.77 1.04 -14.91
CA VAL A 38 9.19 1.53 -13.66
C VAL A 38 7.89 0.76 -13.52
N GLY A 39 7.81 -0.11 -12.52
CA GLY A 39 6.64 -0.95 -12.25
C GLY A 39 5.35 -0.13 -12.05
N PRO A 40 4.21 -0.75 -11.69
CA PRO A 40 4.08 -2.05 -11.05
C PRO A 40 4.45 -3.26 -11.91
N PHE A 41 4.86 -4.34 -11.25
CA PHE A 41 5.30 -5.59 -11.87
C PHE A 41 4.26 -6.70 -11.70
N ASP A 42 4.24 -7.67 -12.61
CA ASP A 42 3.65 -8.98 -12.35
C ASP A 42 4.65 -9.83 -11.55
N ILE A 43 4.17 -10.73 -10.69
CA ILE A 43 5.05 -11.69 -10.02
C ILE A 43 5.74 -12.62 -11.02
N GLU A 44 5.12 -12.87 -12.17
CA GLU A 44 5.71 -13.65 -13.27
C GLU A 44 6.88 -12.93 -13.97
N ASP A 45 7.11 -11.65 -13.69
CA ASP A 45 8.27 -10.90 -14.22
C ASP A 45 9.58 -11.23 -13.48
N PHE A 46 9.52 -11.95 -12.36
CA PHE A 46 10.66 -12.34 -11.54
C PHE A 46 11.01 -13.82 -11.73
N ASP A 47 12.28 -14.13 -12.07
CA ASP A 47 12.77 -15.51 -12.15
C ASP A 47 12.71 -16.26 -10.80
N ASP A 48 12.94 -15.51 -9.71
CA ASP A 48 12.84 -15.99 -8.33
C ASP A 48 11.77 -15.18 -7.58
N PRO A 49 10.60 -15.78 -7.26
CA PRO A 49 9.53 -15.10 -6.53
C PRO A 49 9.95 -14.56 -5.16
N SER A 50 10.99 -15.12 -4.52
CA SER A 50 11.46 -14.62 -3.23
C SER A 50 12.05 -13.22 -3.33
N VAL A 51 12.56 -12.83 -4.50
CA VAL A 51 13.04 -11.46 -4.78
C VAL A 51 11.87 -10.47 -4.81
N ALA A 52 10.70 -10.90 -5.28
CA ALA A 52 9.48 -10.10 -5.26
C ALA A 52 8.99 -9.83 -3.82
N GLU A 53 9.36 -10.67 -2.85
CA GLU A 53 8.95 -10.53 -1.44
C GLU A 53 9.90 -9.67 -0.62
N LEU A 54 11.14 -9.44 -1.09
CA LEU A 54 12.12 -8.66 -0.35
C LEU A 54 11.67 -7.21 -0.17
N ALA A 55 11.69 -6.75 1.09
CA ALA A 55 11.33 -5.39 1.50
C ALA A 55 9.90 -4.93 1.12
N ARG A 56 9.00 -5.86 0.79
CA ARG A 56 7.59 -5.57 0.50
C ARG A 56 6.69 -6.23 1.53
N LEU A 57 5.60 -5.55 1.88
CA LEU A 57 4.51 -6.09 2.66
C LEU A 57 3.66 -7.00 1.75
N ASP A 58 3.66 -8.30 2.04
CA ASP A 58 2.82 -9.26 1.31
C ASP A 58 1.36 -9.14 1.78
N LEU A 59 0.48 -8.72 0.86
CA LEU A 59 -0.97 -8.66 1.06
C LEU A 59 -1.73 -9.76 0.33
N GLY A 60 -1.06 -10.87 -0.01
CA GLY A 60 -1.58 -12.00 -0.75
C GLY A 60 -1.58 -11.75 -2.25
N SER A 61 -2.41 -10.81 -2.73
CA SER A 61 -2.53 -10.50 -4.17
C SER A 61 -1.68 -9.33 -4.64
N VAL A 62 -1.14 -8.55 -3.70
CA VAL A 62 -0.30 -7.37 -3.97
C VAL A 62 0.80 -7.35 -2.93
N LEU A 63 2.03 -7.08 -3.37
CA LEU A 63 3.18 -6.89 -2.51
C LEU A 63 3.60 -5.42 -2.64
N ILE A 64 3.55 -4.69 -1.54
CA ILE A 64 3.70 -3.23 -1.54
C ILE A 64 4.93 -2.84 -0.72
N PRO A 65 5.87 -2.03 -1.23
CA PRO A 65 6.96 -1.51 -0.41
C PRO A 65 6.42 -0.64 0.73
N MET A 66 7.01 -0.74 1.91
CA MET A 66 6.66 0.16 3.01
C MET A 66 7.36 1.51 2.85
N PRO A 67 6.62 2.64 2.81
CA PRO A 67 7.22 3.96 2.92
C PRO A 67 8.02 4.09 4.21
N ALA A 68 9.13 4.83 4.21
CA ALA A 68 10.05 4.94 5.35
C ALA A 68 9.37 5.43 6.66
N ALA A 69 8.32 6.24 6.54
CA ALA A 69 7.50 6.73 7.66
C ALA A 69 6.06 6.15 7.65
N GLY A 70 5.82 5.13 6.83
CA GLY A 70 4.51 4.54 6.62
C GLY A 70 4.08 3.67 7.80
N GLN A 71 2.86 3.90 8.30
CA GLN A 71 2.16 2.98 9.20
C GLN A 71 1.08 2.25 8.41
N VAL A 72 0.75 1.03 8.83
CA VAL A 72 -0.31 0.25 8.20
C VAL A 72 -1.59 0.37 9.02
N GLN A 73 -2.67 0.81 8.38
CA GLN A 73 -4.01 0.79 8.95
C GLN A 73 -4.90 -0.16 8.15
N VAL A 74 -5.49 -1.13 8.83
CA VAL A 74 -6.37 -2.12 8.21
C VAL A 74 -7.81 -1.69 8.35
N GLU A 75 -8.55 -1.75 7.24
CA GLU A 75 -10.01 -1.64 7.22
C GLU A 75 -10.62 -3.02 7.11
N LEU A 76 -11.51 -3.36 8.04
CA LEU A 76 -12.21 -4.63 8.09
C LEU A 76 -13.66 -4.43 7.64
N THR A 77 -14.21 -5.41 6.93
CA THR A 77 -15.66 -5.53 6.69
C THR A 77 -16.40 -5.82 8.00
N GLU A 78 -17.73 -5.71 7.98
CA GLU A 78 -18.59 -6.08 9.13
C GLU A 78 -18.39 -7.54 9.59
N ASN A 79 -17.99 -8.41 8.67
CA ASN A 79 -17.69 -9.82 8.95
C ASN A 79 -16.27 -10.04 9.49
N GLY A 80 -15.51 -8.98 9.73
CA GLY A 80 -14.12 -9.04 10.20
C GLY A 80 -13.09 -9.43 9.14
N VAL A 81 -13.47 -9.47 7.86
CA VAL A 81 -12.55 -9.76 6.75
C VAL A 81 -11.86 -8.46 6.31
N PRO A 82 -10.53 -8.43 6.15
CA PRO A 82 -9.81 -7.27 5.61
C PRO A 82 -10.38 -6.84 4.24
N SER A 83 -10.83 -5.59 4.16
CA SER A 83 -11.36 -4.98 2.94
C SER A 83 -10.34 -4.12 2.23
N ALA A 84 -9.51 -3.39 2.99
CA ALA A 84 -8.48 -2.51 2.46
C ALA A 84 -7.34 -2.34 3.46
N VAL A 85 -6.15 -2.08 2.93
CA VAL A 85 -4.95 -1.76 3.73
C VAL A 85 -4.48 -0.37 3.32
N TRP A 86 -4.46 0.54 4.28
CA TRP A 86 -4.04 1.92 4.12
C TRP A 86 -2.60 2.09 4.60
N MET A 87 -1.75 2.62 3.74
CA MET A 87 -0.46 3.18 4.10
C MET A 87 -0.68 4.61 4.58
N VAL A 88 -0.38 4.86 5.85
CA VAL A 88 -0.56 6.15 6.53
C VAL A 88 0.80 6.81 6.67
N THR A 89 0.94 8.02 6.17
CA THR A 89 2.17 8.83 6.23
C THR A 89 1.86 10.18 6.87
N PRO A 90 2.88 11.00 7.22
CA PRO A 90 2.65 12.36 7.71
C PRO A 90 1.87 13.24 6.73
N ASN A 91 1.90 12.92 5.42
CA ASN A 91 1.27 13.70 4.37
C ASN A 91 -0.20 13.27 4.09
N GLY A 92 -0.64 12.14 4.63
CA GLY A 92 -1.99 11.61 4.50
C GLY A 92 -1.99 10.09 4.42
N ARG A 93 -2.82 9.50 3.55
CA ARG A 93 -2.84 8.04 3.38
C ARG A 93 -3.14 7.62 1.95
N PHE A 94 -2.63 6.47 1.56
CA PHE A 94 -2.98 5.84 0.29
C PHE A 94 -3.22 4.34 0.46
N THR A 95 -3.95 3.74 -0.47
CA THR A 95 -4.14 2.29 -0.55
C THR A 95 -3.92 1.84 -1.98
N ILE A 96 -3.39 0.63 -2.16
CA ILE A 96 -3.17 0.01 -3.46
C ILE A 96 -3.91 -1.32 -3.46
N ALA A 97 -4.83 -1.49 -4.40
CA ALA A 97 -5.60 -2.72 -4.56
C ALA A 97 -5.55 -3.19 -6.01
N ALA A 98 -5.43 -4.51 -6.20
CA ALA A 98 -5.49 -5.12 -7.52
C ALA A 98 -6.88 -5.72 -7.79
N TYR A 99 -7.26 -5.71 -9.06
CA TYR A 99 -8.53 -6.22 -9.58
C TYR A 99 -8.26 -7.15 -10.74
N ALA A 100 -9.10 -8.18 -10.89
CA ALA A 100 -9.07 -9.03 -12.07
C ALA A 100 -9.44 -8.21 -13.32
N ALA A 101 -8.65 -8.34 -14.39
CA ALA A 101 -8.85 -7.64 -15.65
C ALA A 101 -8.84 -8.60 -16.85
N PRO A 102 -9.34 -8.18 -18.02
CA PRO A 102 -9.17 -8.91 -19.27
C PRO A 102 -7.68 -9.04 -19.65
N LYS A 103 -7.39 -9.87 -20.65
CA LYS A 103 -6.04 -9.92 -21.24
C LYS A 103 -5.66 -8.64 -22.00
N SER A 104 -6.66 -7.88 -22.45
CA SER A 104 -6.46 -6.58 -23.10
C SER A 104 -6.34 -5.48 -22.05
N ALA A 105 -5.40 -4.56 -22.27
CA ALA A 105 -5.32 -3.32 -21.49
C ALA A 105 -6.53 -2.40 -21.74
N GLY A 106 -6.70 -1.40 -20.87
CA GLY A 106 -7.71 -0.35 -21.03
C GLY A 106 -8.82 -0.37 -19.97
N LEU A 107 -8.83 -1.33 -19.05
CA LEU A 107 -9.84 -1.39 -17.99
C LEU A 107 -9.78 -0.13 -17.12
N TRP A 108 -8.58 0.35 -16.79
CA TRP A 108 -8.41 1.57 -16.01
C TRP A 108 -9.09 2.78 -16.68
N ARG A 109 -9.04 2.90 -18.01
CA ARG A 109 -9.68 4.01 -18.72
C ARG A 109 -11.19 4.06 -18.51
N GLU A 110 -11.84 2.90 -18.53
CA GLU A 110 -13.27 2.77 -18.26
C GLU A 110 -13.59 3.10 -16.81
N VAL A 111 -12.85 2.50 -15.87
CA VAL A 111 -13.01 2.73 -14.43
C VAL A 111 -12.76 4.19 -14.05
N ALA A 112 -11.77 4.85 -14.64
CA ALA A 112 -11.48 6.26 -14.42
C ALA A 112 -12.64 7.17 -14.89
N GLY A 113 -13.30 6.82 -15.99
CA GLY A 113 -14.50 7.52 -16.46
C GLY A 113 -15.64 7.44 -15.45
N GLU A 114 -15.92 6.24 -14.96
CA GLU A 114 -16.97 6.01 -13.96
C GLU A 114 -16.66 6.68 -12.61
N LEU A 115 -15.40 6.64 -12.15
CA LEU A 115 -14.96 7.31 -10.93
C LEU A 115 -15.14 8.83 -11.05
N ALA A 116 -14.76 9.41 -12.20
CA ALA A 116 -14.93 10.84 -12.44
C ALA A 116 -16.41 11.24 -12.45
N GLU A 117 -17.28 10.42 -13.05
CA GLU A 117 -18.73 10.65 -13.01
C GLU A 117 -19.31 10.53 -11.60
N SER A 118 -18.88 9.53 -10.82
CA SER A 118 -19.31 9.37 -9.43
C SER A 118 -18.93 10.59 -8.58
N LEU A 119 -17.67 11.04 -8.66
CA LEU A 119 -17.21 12.21 -7.92
C LEU A 119 -17.97 13.49 -8.28
N ARG A 120 -18.34 13.67 -9.56
CA ARG A 120 -19.15 14.82 -9.99
C ARG A 120 -20.56 14.80 -9.38
N LYS A 121 -21.14 13.62 -9.14
CA LYS A 121 -22.45 13.47 -8.48
C LYS A 121 -22.37 13.85 -7.00
N ASP A 122 -21.24 13.56 -6.35
CA ASP A 122 -20.99 13.87 -4.94
C ASP A 122 -20.59 15.33 -4.69
N SER A 123 -20.84 16.22 -5.67
CA SER A 123 -20.53 17.66 -5.61
C SER A 123 -19.05 18.00 -5.38
N ALA A 124 -18.13 17.07 -5.67
CA ALA A 124 -16.70 17.36 -5.68
C ALA A 124 -16.32 18.09 -6.98
N GLN A 125 -15.33 19.00 -6.90
CA GLN A 125 -14.67 19.47 -8.11
C GLN A 125 -13.81 18.33 -8.67
N VAL A 126 -14.01 17.99 -9.95
CA VAL A 126 -13.32 16.86 -10.59
C VAL A 126 -12.40 17.37 -11.69
N SER A 127 -11.14 16.96 -11.63
CA SER A 127 -10.15 17.19 -12.69
C SER A 127 -9.49 15.87 -13.09
N ILE A 128 -9.01 15.82 -14.32
CA ILE A 128 -8.21 14.71 -14.84
C ILE A 128 -6.81 15.26 -15.11
N LYS A 129 -5.78 14.57 -14.65
CA LYS A 129 -4.38 14.87 -14.95
C LYS A 129 -3.71 13.67 -15.59
N ASP A 130 -2.76 13.91 -16.47
CA ASP A 130 -1.90 12.84 -16.98
C ASP A 130 -0.80 12.54 -15.94
N GLY A 131 -0.63 11.27 -15.64
CA GLY A 131 0.42 10.74 -14.77
C GLY A 131 1.23 9.65 -15.47
N PRO A 132 2.19 9.02 -14.76
CA PRO A 132 3.15 8.08 -15.37
C PRO A 132 2.49 6.89 -16.08
N TRP A 133 1.41 6.35 -15.51
CA TRP A 133 0.68 5.21 -16.08
C TRP A 133 -0.58 5.61 -16.86
N GLY A 134 -0.76 6.91 -17.12
CA GLY A 134 -1.90 7.47 -17.83
C GLY A 134 -2.76 8.37 -16.97
N ARG A 135 -4.05 8.44 -17.28
CA ARG A 135 -4.96 9.43 -16.67
C ARG A 135 -5.23 9.13 -15.21
N GLU A 136 -5.12 10.15 -14.37
CA GLU A 136 -5.46 10.13 -12.96
C GLU A 136 -6.69 10.99 -12.71
N VAL A 137 -7.60 10.50 -11.85
CA VAL A 137 -8.85 11.21 -11.51
C VAL A 137 -8.67 11.90 -10.17
N ILE A 138 -8.93 13.20 -10.09
CA ILE A 138 -8.77 13.98 -8.88
C ILE A 138 -10.11 14.58 -8.50
N GLY A 139 -10.60 14.22 -7.31
CA GLY A 139 -11.75 14.83 -6.65
C GLY A 139 -11.30 15.78 -5.55
N THR A 140 -11.85 16.99 -5.53
CA THR A 140 -11.50 18.03 -4.56
C THR A 140 -12.76 18.52 -3.85
N ALA A 141 -12.74 18.46 -2.51
CA ALA A 141 -13.80 18.93 -1.63
C ALA A 141 -13.18 19.45 -0.32
N ALA A 142 -13.57 18.92 0.84
CA ALA A 142 -12.92 19.24 2.13
C ALA A 142 -11.45 18.82 2.16
N GLY A 143 -11.10 17.76 1.44
CA GLY A 143 -9.73 17.34 1.14
C GLY A 143 -9.57 16.99 -0.33
N VAL A 144 -8.50 16.28 -0.67
CA VAL A 144 -8.23 15.81 -2.03
C VAL A 144 -8.18 14.29 -2.04
N VAL A 145 -8.91 13.71 -2.99
CA VAL A 145 -8.78 12.30 -3.35
C VAL A 145 -8.25 12.20 -4.77
N ARG A 146 -7.21 11.40 -4.98
CA ARG A 146 -6.64 11.11 -6.28
C ARG A 146 -6.67 9.62 -6.53
N PHE A 147 -7.18 9.22 -7.68
CA PHE A 147 -7.16 7.84 -8.14
C PHE A 147 -6.13 7.69 -9.25
N ILE A 148 -5.18 6.78 -9.04
CA ILE A 148 -4.16 6.38 -9.99
C ILE A 148 -4.45 4.93 -10.35
N GLY A 149 -4.36 4.56 -11.61
CA GLY A 149 -4.53 3.17 -11.99
C GLY A 149 -3.58 2.74 -13.07
N VAL A 150 -3.31 1.44 -13.06
CA VAL A 150 -2.32 0.79 -13.91
C VAL A 150 -2.95 -0.49 -14.45
N ASP A 151 -2.98 -0.63 -15.77
CA ASP A 151 -3.40 -1.86 -16.42
C ASP A 151 -2.18 -2.78 -16.62
N GLY A 152 -2.27 -4.03 -16.15
CA GLY A 152 -1.30 -5.08 -16.41
C GLY A 152 -1.92 -6.27 -17.14
N TYR A 153 -1.17 -7.37 -17.27
CA TYR A 153 -1.69 -8.56 -17.94
C TYR A 153 -2.68 -9.31 -17.05
N ARG A 154 -3.98 -9.19 -17.33
CA ARG A 154 -5.09 -9.84 -16.59
C ARG A 154 -5.32 -9.30 -15.18
N TRP A 155 -4.68 -8.20 -14.81
CA TRP A 155 -4.92 -7.46 -13.59
C TRP A 155 -4.94 -5.95 -13.86
N MET A 156 -5.54 -5.20 -12.95
CA MET A 156 -5.50 -3.74 -12.94
C MET A 156 -5.32 -3.27 -11.50
N ILE A 157 -4.38 -2.36 -11.25
CA ILE A 157 -4.22 -1.72 -9.95
C ILE A 157 -5.03 -0.44 -9.90
N ARG A 158 -5.69 -0.22 -8.78
CA ARG A 158 -6.21 1.09 -8.38
C ARG A 158 -5.53 1.51 -7.08
N CYS A 159 -4.76 2.59 -7.18
CA CYS A 159 -4.24 3.32 -6.03
C CYS A 159 -5.17 4.50 -5.71
N VAL A 160 -5.55 4.63 -4.45
CA VAL A 160 -6.37 5.74 -3.96
C VAL A 160 -5.54 6.53 -2.95
N VAL A 161 -5.27 7.78 -3.27
CA VAL A 161 -4.51 8.72 -2.46
C VAL A 161 -5.49 9.71 -1.82
N ASN A 162 -5.43 9.87 -0.50
CA ASN A 162 -6.34 10.72 0.25
C ASN A 162 -5.55 11.55 1.28
N GLY A 163 -5.63 12.88 1.14
CA GLY A 163 -4.89 13.80 1.99
C GLY A 163 -5.44 15.23 1.96
N PRO A 164 -4.91 16.11 2.81
CA PRO A 164 -5.24 17.52 2.80
C PRO A 164 -4.61 18.20 1.57
N HIS A 165 -5.18 19.35 1.18
CA HIS A 165 -4.77 20.09 -0.01
C HIS A 165 -3.29 20.50 0.02
N GLU A 166 -2.74 20.74 1.21
CA GLU A 166 -1.37 21.25 1.41
C GLU A 166 -0.29 20.19 1.14
N THR A 167 -0.57 18.92 1.43
CA THR A 167 0.42 17.83 1.36
C THR A 167 0.09 16.77 0.32
N ILE A 168 -1.01 16.92 -0.43
CA ILE A 168 -1.46 15.93 -1.41
C ILE A 168 -0.44 15.65 -2.51
N ASP A 169 0.31 16.67 -2.95
CA ASP A 169 1.30 16.48 -4.02
C ASP A 169 2.48 15.63 -3.51
N ALA A 170 2.98 15.89 -2.29
CA ALA A 170 4.01 15.06 -1.67
C ALA A 170 3.52 13.61 -1.43
N LEU A 171 2.29 13.46 -0.92
CA LEU A 171 1.67 12.14 -0.75
C LEU A 171 1.47 11.40 -2.09
N THR A 172 1.19 12.14 -3.16
CA THR A 172 1.04 11.57 -4.50
C THR A 172 2.37 10.98 -4.98
N GLU A 173 3.49 11.69 -4.77
CA GLU A 173 4.81 11.17 -5.12
C GLU A 173 5.18 9.95 -4.25
N GLU A 174 4.94 9.97 -2.94
CA GLU A 174 5.12 8.78 -2.07
C GLU A 174 4.30 7.58 -2.57
N ALA A 175 3.05 7.80 -2.97
CA ALA A 175 2.19 6.75 -3.50
C ALA A 175 2.67 6.23 -4.86
N ARG A 176 3.25 7.10 -5.71
CA ARG A 176 3.83 6.73 -7.00
C ARG A 176 5.11 5.94 -6.84
N GLU A 177 5.99 6.33 -5.91
CA GLU A 177 7.18 5.55 -5.56
C GLU A 177 6.79 4.16 -5.06
N ALA A 178 5.78 4.07 -4.19
CA ALA A 178 5.30 2.78 -3.72
C ALA A 178 4.67 1.94 -4.85
N LEU A 179 3.91 2.59 -5.74
CA LEU A 179 3.27 1.94 -6.88
C LEU A 179 4.28 1.43 -7.91
N ALA A 180 5.36 2.18 -8.14
CA ALA A 180 6.45 1.83 -9.03
C ALA A 180 7.18 0.55 -8.60
N ASP A 181 7.23 0.26 -7.30
CA ASP A 181 7.87 -0.95 -6.75
C ASP A 181 6.84 -1.96 -6.23
N THR A 182 5.56 -1.81 -6.58
CA THR A 182 4.51 -2.78 -6.25
C THR A 182 4.56 -3.99 -7.18
N VAL A 183 4.39 -5.19 -6.62
CA VAL A 183 4.26 -6.44 -7.39
C VAL A 183 2.85 -7.01 -7.24
N VAL A 184 2.24 -7.45 -8.35
CA VAL A 184 0.92 -8.08 -8.36
C VAL A 184 1.04 -9.59 -8.46
N ARG A 185 0.45 -10.28 -7.49
CA ARG A 185 0.30 -11.75 -7.49
C ARG A 185 -1.16 -12.08 -7.79
N ARG A 186 -1.51 -12.08 -9.09
CA ARG A 186 -2.88 -12.35 -9.53
C ARG A 186 -3.34 -13.78 -9.18
N GLY A 187 -2.42 -14.74 -9.30
CA GLY A 187 -2.71 -16.17 -9.21
C GLY A 187 -3.50 -16.71 -10.41
N ASP A 188 -3.75 -18.01 -10.39
CA ASP A 188 -4.33 -18.74 -11.52
C ASP A 188 -5.86 -18.79 -11.51
N THR A 189 -6.47 -18.57 -10.34
CA THR A 189 -7.93 -18.67 -10.16
C THR A 189 -8.68 -17.72 -11.11
N PRO A 190 -9.58 -18.24 -11.95
CA PRO A 190 -10.41 -17.40 -12.80
C PRO A 190 -11.36 -16.56 -11.93
N LEU A 191 -11.33 -15.24 -12.13
CA LEU A 191 -12.22 -14.29 -11.48
C LEU A 191 -12.92 -13.45 -12.55
N PRO A 192 -14.19 -13.05 -12.32
CA PRO A 192 -14.86 -12.09 -13.19
C PRO A 192 -14.07 -10.78 -13.29
N VAL A 193 -14.15 -10.13 -14.45
CA VAL A 193 -13.53 -8.82 -14.67
C VAL A 193 -14.07 -7.82 -13.64
N ARG A 194 -13.18 -6.99 -13.09
CA ARG A 194 -13.44 -6.00 -12.02
C ARG A 194 -13.71 -6.57 -10.64
N THR A 195 -13.57 -7.88 -10.43
CA THR A 195 -13.57 -8.45 -9.09
C THR A 195 -12.26 -8.08 -8.36
N PRO A 196 -12.31 -7.54 -7.13
CA PRO A 196 -11.11 -7.27 -6.34
C PRO A 196 -10.36 -8.58 -6.07
N LEU A 197 -9.03 -8.55 -6.18
CA LEU A 197 -8.22 -9.68 -5.80
C LEU A 197 -8.17 -9.81 -4.27
N PRO A 198 -8.09 -11.04 -3.74
CA PRO A 198 -8.15 -11.27 -2.30
C PRO A 198 -6.96 -10.63 -1.59
N VAL A 199 -7.25 -9.86 -0.54
CA VAL A 199 -6.25 -9.29 0.36
C VAL A 199 -6.08 -10.23 1.56
N GLN A 200 -4.85 -10.56 1.88
CA GLN A 200 -4.50 -11.38 3.03
C GLN A 200 -3.51 -10.60 3.89
N LEU A 201 -3.76 -10.52 5.18
CA LEU A 201 -2.83 -9.85 6.08
C LEU A 201 -1.80 -10.86 6.59
N PRO A 202 -0.52 -10.48 6.71
CA PRO A 202 0.48 -11.33 7.36
C PRO A 202 0.03 -11.71 8.77
N GLU A 203 0.25 -12.98 9.14
CA GLU A 203 -0.02 -13.52 10.47
C GLU A 203 0.43 -12.60 11.63
N PRO A 204 1.68 -12.07 11.65
CA PRO A 204 2.11 -11.20 12.74
C PRO A 204 1.26 -9.93 12.88
N MET A 205 0.73 -9.39 11.77
CA MET A 205 -0.13 -8.21 11.81
C MET A 205 -1.53 -8.56 12.31
N VAL A 206 -2.04 -9.74 11.94
CA VAL A 206 -3.31 -10.26 12.46
C VAL A 206 -3.23 -10.49 13.97
N GLU A 207 -2.13 -11.05 14.48
CA GLU A 207 -1.91 -11.24 15.91
C GLU A 207 -1.89 -9.90 16.66
N GLN A 208 -1.13 -8.92 16.18
CA GLN A 208 -1.10 -7.58 16.76
C GLN A 208 -2.48 -6.91 16.83
N LEU A 209 -3.28 -7.04 15.76
CA LEU A 209 -4.65 -6.53 15.73
C LEU A 209 -5.55 -7.21 16.77
N ARG A 210 -5.40 -8.53 16.97
CA ARG A 210 -6.16 -9.28 17.99
C ARG A 210 -5.76 -8.87 19.40
N GLU A 211 -4.46 -8.70 19.67
CA GLU A 211 -3.95 -8.26 20.97
C GLU A 211 -4.45 -6.85 21.31
N ALA A 212 -4.38 -5.91 20.36
CA ALA A 212 -4.88 -4.55 20.53
C ALA A 212 -6.39 -4.53 20.82
N ALA A 213 -7.18 -5.36 20.11
CA ALA A 213 -8.62 -5.48 20.35
C ALA A 213 -8.93 -6.07 21.74
N ALA A 214 -8.17 -7.08 22.19
CA ALA A 214 -8.34 -7.68 23.51
C ALA A 214 -8.05 -6.67 24.64
N VAL A 215 -7.01 -5.85 24.50
CA VAL A 215 -6.68 -4.78 25.46
C VAL A 215 -7.80 -3.74 25.52
N GLN A 216 -8.35 -3.32 24.38
CA GLN A 216 -9.46 -2.36 24.34
C GLN A 216 -10.73 -2.92 24.99
N GLN A 217 -11.06 -4.20 24.74
CA GLN A 217 -12.21 -4.85 25.37
C GLN A 217 -12.04 -4.97 26.89
N ALA A 218 -10.84 -5.32 27.37
CA ALA A 218 -10.55 -5.39 28.79
C ALA A 218 -10.65 -4.01 29.47
N GLN A 219 -10.16 -2.95 28.82
CA GLN A 219 -10.30 -1.57 29.31
C GLN A 219 -11.77 -1.14 29.36
N ALA A 220 -12.56 -1.37 28.30
CA ALA A 220 -13.98 -1.04 28.28
C ALA A 220 -14.78 -1.80 29.35
N GLN A 221 -14.45 -3.06 29.60
CA GLN A 221 -15.07 -3.85 30.68
C GLN A 221 -14.69 -3.33 32.08
N ALA A 222 -13.44 -2.91 32.28
CA ALA A 222 -13.00 -2.32 33.54
C ALA A 222 -13.68 -0.97 33.82
N GLU A 223 -13.81 -0.12 32.79
CA GLU A 223 -14.51 1.17 32.88
C GLU A 223 -16.01 0.98 33.16
N ALA A 224 -16.65 -0.01 32.51
CA ALA A 224 -18.04 -0.36 32.78
C ALA A 224 -18.25 -0.88 34.21
N GLN A 225 -17.31 -1.66 34.76
CA GLN A 225 -17.36 -2.14 36.14
C GLN A 225 -17.13 -1.02 37.17
N GLN A 226 -16.28 -0.04 36.86
CA GLN A 226 -16.07 1.14 37.71
C GLN A 226 -17.27 2.10 37.72
N GLN A 227 -17.99 2.23 36.60
CA GLN A 227 -19.22 3.03 36.55
C GLN A 227 -20.45 2.31 37.14
N ALA A 228 -20.47 0.97 37.14
CA ALA A 228 -21.54 0.17 37.75
C ALA A 228 -21.41 0.01 39.28
N SER A 229 -20.32 0.50 39.89
CA SER A 229 -20.16 0.48 41.35
C SER A 229 -20.93 1.65 41.98
N PRO A 230 -22.01 1.42 42.76
CA PRO A 230 -22.74 2.52 43.39
C PRO A 230 -21.83 3.27 44.39
N PRO A 231 -21.95 4.60 44.51
CA PRO A 231 -21.14 5.35 45.46
C PRO A 231 -21.41 4.78 46.85
N THR A 232 -20.35 4.23 47.47
CA THR A 232 -20.42 3.71 48.83
C THR A 232 -20.87 4.86 49.71
N ALA A 233 -22.13 4.82 50.15
CA ALA A 233 -22.65 5.76 51.12
C ALA A 233 -21.73 5.70 52.34
N ARG A 234 -20.99 6.79 52.61
CA ARG A 234 -20.30 7.00 53.88
C ARG A 234 -21.35 6.99 54.99
N ARG A 235 -21.66 5.81 55.51
CA ARG A 235 -22.59 5.62 56.61
C ARG A 235 -21.78 5.49 57.90
N GLY A 236 -21.67 6.62 58.60
CA GLY A 236 -21.75 6.69 60.07
C GLY A 236 -20.44 6.82 60.84
N ALA A 237 -20.17 8.03 61.36
CA ALA A 237 -19.71 8.21 62.73
C ALA A 237 -19.95 9.66 63.19
N GLY A 238 -20.90 9.85 64.12
CA GLY A 238 -20.81 10.89 65.15
C GLY A 238 -21.71 12.13 65.04
N GLY A 239 -22.76 12.16 65.86
CA GLY A 239 -23.07 13.36 66.64
C GLY A 239 -24.23 14.24 66.16
N SER A 240 -25.41 13.95 66.68
CA SER A 240 -26.61 14.81 66.66
C SER A 240 -26.31 16.24 67.13
N ALA A 241 -26.55 17.23 66.28
CA ALA A 241 -26.60 18.64 66.66
C ALA A 241 -27.76 19.33 65.91
N MET A 242 -28.54 20.10 66.67
CA MET A 242 -29.67 20.93 66.24
C MET A 242 -31.02 20.24 66.04
N GLN A 243 -31.69 19.97 67.16
CA GLN A 243 -33.11 20.29 67.23
C GLN A 243 -33.44 20.94 68.58
N GLN A 244 -33.07 22.21 68.71
CA GLN A 244 -33.59 23.12 69.72
C GLN A 244 -34.08 24.39 69.03
N LEU A 245 -35.37 24.42 68.72
CA LEU A 245 -36.13 25.65 68.60
C LEU A 245 -37.42 25.45 69.42
N ARG A 246 -37.32 25.74 70.71
CA ARG A 246 -38.46 25.99 71.60
C ARG A 246 -38.43 27.47 71.99
N SER A 247 -39.45 28.19 71.53
CA SER A 247 -40.28 29.15 72.29
C SER A 247 -39.64 30.03 73.37
N SER A 248 -39.70 31.36 73.17
CA SER A 248 -39.88 32.47 74.14
C SER A 248 -39.07 33.70 73.66
N THR A 249 -39.45 34.98 73.77
CA THR A 249 -40.61 35.71 74.29
C THR A 249 -40.35 37.20 74.00
N SER A 250 -41.44 37.98 73.81
CA SER A 250 -41.66 39.40 74.16
C SER A 250 -40.47 40.33 74.48
N GLY A 251 -40.52 41.53 73.93
CA GLY A 251 -39.77 42.71 74.39
C GLY A 251 -39.62 43.77 73.32
#